data_AF-Q4CM05-F1
#
_entry.id   AF-Q4CM05-F1
#
_cell.length_a   1.000
_cell.length_b   1.000
_cell.length_c   1.000
_cell.angle_alpha   90.00
_cell.angle_beta   90.00
_cell.angle_gamma   90.00
#
_symmetry.space_group_name_H-M   'P 1'
#
loop_
_entity.id
_entity.type
_entity.pdbx_description
1 polymer ?
#
loop_
_entity_poly.entity_id
_entity_poly.type
_entity_poly.pdbx_seq_one_letter_code
_entity_poly.pdbx_strand_id
1 'polypeptide(L)'
;ALPGLGADALLEAVAEIENGTRFSVESWQEAVLAARIPYYGAPNEVQWRTCKGSSPSYRGFPCGMWLLYHSITVNVDAGGDTNPLEAIQEYVRYFFSCEECRQHFLEFNFTRDEDPVLQLWRAHNSVNARLAPVKEGADPFVPKRQFPDAEICGNCRNSLGAFDESEVAVFLRKWYEWDPSSISTSTNEGGNSSYFFRPGRPMPLYKDPKQRHRDGVRYDSVPLHVFLTVFVTVAVLNAGIFRTRRRSVRSLLHQHCRQKI
;
A
#
# COMPACT_ATOMS: atom_id res chain seq x y z
N ALA A 1 6.37 -6.07 -21.94
CA ALA A 1 6.88 -6.23 -20.56
C ALA A 1 7.75 -5.03 -20.19
N LEU A 2 7.98 -4.77 -18.90
CA LEU A 2 8.95 -3.77 -18.44
C LEU A 2 10.36 -4.39 -18.43
N PRO A 3 11.28 -3.99 -19.33
CA PRO A 3 12.55 -4.69 -19.50
C PRO A 3 13.41 -4.66 -18.23
N GLY A 4 14.07 -5.76 -17.92
CA GLY A 4 14.97 -5.88 -16.75
C GLY A 4 14.29 -6.32 -15.45
N LEU A 5 12.96 -6.47 -15.39
CA LEU A 5 12.25 -6.95 -14.20
C LEU A 5 12.20 -8.48 -14.04
N GLY A 6 12.93 -9.24 -14.87
CA GLY A 6 12.98 -10.71 -14.79
C GLY A 6 11.73 -11.42 -15.34
N ALA A 7 10.86 -10.71 -16.06
CA ALA A 7 9.63 -11.30 -16.61
C ALA A 7 9.90 -12.37 -17.68
N ASP A 8 11.01 -12.27 -18.42
CA ASP A 8 11.32 -13.18 -19.53
C ASP A 8 11.47 -14.63 -19.05
N ALA A 9 12.19 -14.85 -17.93
CA ALA A 9 12.33 -16.18 -17.32
C ALA A 9 11.00 -16.76 -16.84
N LEU A 10 10.06 -15.91 -16.44
CA LEU A 10 8.71 -16.35 -16.05
C LEU A 10 7.86 -16.71 -17.26
N LEU A 11 8.01 -16.00 -18.38
CA LEU A 11 7.31 -16.32 -19.62
C LEU A 11 7.75 -17.68 -20.16
N GLU A 12 9.04 -18.02 -20.04
CA GLU A 12 9.55 -19.36 -20.36
C GLU A 12 8.88 -20.44 -19.48
N ALA A 13 8.83 -20.24 -18.16
CA ALA A 13 8.17 -21.16 -17.25
C ALA A 13 6.66 -21.34 -17.55
N VAL A 14 5.97 -20.25 -17.93
CA VAL A 14 4.56 -20.31 -18.38
C VAL A 14 4.44 -21.11 -19.67
N ALA A 15 5.30 -20.88 -20.66
CA ALA A 15 5.29 -21.61 -21.93
C ALA A 15 5.53 -23.12 -21.73
N GLU A 16 6.38 -23.52 -20.78
CA GLU A 16 6.55 -24.93 -20.41
C GLU A 16 5.27 -25.54 -19.85
N ILE A 17 4.55 -24.81 -18.98
CA ILE A 17 3.27 -25.25 -18.42
C ILE A 17 2.21 -25.39 -19.52
N GLU A 18 2.13 -24.41 -20.44
CA GLU A 18 1.22 -24.45 -21.58
C GLU A 18 1.50 -25.62 -22.53
N ASN A 19 2.78 -26.04 -22.63
CA ASN A 19 3.22 -27.20 -23.39
C ASN A 19 3.09 -28.54 -22.65
N GLY A 20 2.42 -28.56 -21.49
CA GLY A 20 2.03 -29.78 -20.78
C GLY A 20 2.86 -30.11 -19.54
N THR A 21 3.83 -29.27 -19.14
CA THR A 21 4.49 -29.41 -17.84
C THR A 21 3.45 -29.22 -16.73
N ARG A 22 3.36 -30.18 -15.80
CA ARG A 22 2.39 -30.10 -14.70
C ARG A 22 2.74 -28.93 -13.78
N PHE A 23 1.80 -28.00 -13.63
CA PHE A 23 1.91 -26.92 -12.66
C PHE A 23 1.94 -27.44 -11.21
N SER A 24 2.85 -26.90 -10.41
CA SER A 24 2.86 -27.01 -8.95
C SER A 24 3.25 -25.66 -8.34
N VAL A 25 2.82 -25.40 -7.10
CA VAL A 25 3.18 -24.14 -6.40
C VAL A 25 4.69 -24.10 -6.15
N GLU A 26 5.26 -25.25 -5.81
CA GLU A 26 6.68 -25.42 -5.52
C GLU A 26 7.53 -25.09 -6.75
N SER A 27 7.24 -25.71 -7.91
CA SER A 27 7.98 -25.45 -9.15
C SER A 27 7.81 -24.01 -9.63
N TRP A 28 6.62 -23.42 -9.45
CA TRP A 28 6.38 -22.02 -9.78
C TRP A 28 7.18 -21.07 -8.89
N GLN A 29 7.25 -21.32 -7.58
CA GLN A 29 8.06 -20.52 -6.66
C GLN A 29 9.55 -20.62 -6.99
N GLU A 30 10.04 -21.81 -7.34
CA GLU A 30 11.42 -21.99 -7.80
C GLU A 30 11.72 -21.16 -9.05
N ALA A 31 10.82 -21.18 -10.04
CA ALA A 31 10.94 -20.34 -11.24
C ALA A 31 10.95 -18.83 -10.91
N VAL A 32 10.07 -18.38 -10.00
CA VAL A 32 10.02 -16.98 -9.54
C VAL A 32 11.29 -16.56 -8.81
N LEU A 33 11.86 -17.41 -7.98
CA LEU A 33 13.14 -17.14 -7.32
C LEU A 33 14.29 -17.11 -8.34
N ALA A 34 14.27 -18.02 -9.32
CA ALA A 34 15.27 -18.10 -10.39
C ALA A 34 15.21 -16.90 -11.34
N ALA A 35 14.04 -16.26 -11.51
CA ALA A 35 13.85 -15.06 -12.33
C ALA A 35 14.59 -13.82 -11.81
N ARG A 36 15.04 -13.84 -10.53
CA ARG A 36 15.83 -12.77 -9.89
C ARG A 36 15.22 -11.37 -10.06
N ILE A 37 13.90 -11.27 -9.87
CA ILE A 37 13.17 -9.99 -9.91
C ILE A 37 13.84 -8.99 -8.95
N PRO A 38 14.14 -7.75 -9.39
CA PRO A 38 14.94 -6.81 -8.61
C PRO A 38 14.12 -6.10 -7.50
N TYR A 39 13.64 -6.84 -6.51
CA TYR A 39 13.01 -6.26 -5.31
C TYR A 39 14.02 -6.14 -4.15
N TYR A 40 13.70 -5.30 -3.16
CA TYR A 40 14.50 -5.17 -1.94
C TYR A 40 13.98 -6.12 -0.85
N GLY A 41 14.88 -6.69 -0.04
CA GLY A 41 14.54 -7.57 1.08
C GLY A 41 14.72 -9.05 0.75
N ALA A 42 13.91 -9.89 1.40
CA ALA A 42 13.90 -11.35 1.20
C ALA A 42 12.54 -11.80 0.62
N PRO A 43 12.43 -13.00 0.01
CA PRO A 43 11.17 -13.48 -0.56
C PRO A 43 9.97 -13.45 0.40
N ASN A 44 10.22 -13.67 1.70
CA ASN A 44 9.24 -13.64 2.77
C ASN A 44 9.16 -12.28 3.50
N GLU A 45 10.00 -11.30 3.14
CA GLU A 45 10.08 -9.99 3.78
C GLU A 45 10.49 -8.90 2.76
N VAL A 46 9.57 -8.58 1.85
CA VAL A 46 9.78 -7.52 0.84
C VAL A 46 9.84 -6.16 1.51
N GLN A 47 10.93 -5.42 1.25
CA GLN A 47 11.18 -4.10 1.80
C GLN A 47 10.59 -3.00 0.89
N TRP A 48 9.49 -2.41 1.33
CA TRP A 48 8.84 -1.33 0.62
C TRP A 48 9.54 0.02 0.87
N ARG A 49 9.71 0.82 -0.20
CA ARG A 49 10.13 2.24 -0.12
C ARG A 49 8.93 3.17 -0.32
N THR A 50 8.51 3.38 -1.56
CA THR A 50 7.34 4.23 -1.90
C THR A 50 6.06 3.74 -1.23
N CYS A 51 5.91 2.42 -1.09
CA CYS A 51 4.74 1.77 -0.53
C CYS A 51 4.87 1.38 0.95
N LYS A 52 5.89 1.90 1.65
CA LYS A 52 6.02 1.69 3.09
C LYS A 52 4.86 2.35 3.84
N GLY A 53 4.13 1.58 4.62
CA GLY A 53 3.12 2.09 5.57
C GLY A 53 3.73 2.60 6.87
N SER A 54 2.92 3.25 7.69
CA SER A 54 3.28 3.61 9.07
C SER A 54 3.44 2.38 9.99
N SER A 55 2.88 1.24 9.58
CA SER A 55 2.99 -0.10 10.18
C SER A 55 3.11 -1.13 9.06
N PRO A 56 3.73 -2.31 9.28
CA PRO A 56 3.80 -3.39 8.28
C PRO A 56 2.45 -3.86 7.73
N SER A 57 1.36 -3.66 8.48
CA SER A 57 -0.01 -4.00 8.06
C SER A 57 -0.60 -3.03 7.02
N TYR A 58 0.03 -1.89 6.76
CA TYR A 58 -0.49 -0.86 5.88
C TYR A 58 0.27 -0.77 4.56
N ARG A 59 -0.47 -0.33 3.52
CA ARG A 59 0.06 -0.05 2.18
C ARG A 59 0.65 -1.29 1.52
N GLY A 60 1.98 -1.46 1.51
CA GLY A 60 2.65 -2.66 1.03
C GLY A 60 2.21 -3.10 -0.37
N PHE A 61 1.86 -4.38 -0.49
CA PHE A 61 1.53 -5.03 -1.75
C PHE A 61 0.42 -4.33 -2.56
N PRO A 62 -0.76 -3.98 -2.01
CA PRO A 62 -1.77 -3.21 -2.75
C PRO A 62 -1.24 -1.90 -3.36
N CYS A 63 -0.39 -1.16 -2.64
CA CYS A 63 0.24 0.04 -3.20
C CYS A 63 1.23 -0.30 -4.32
N GLY A 64 2.04 -1.35 -4.15
CA GLY A 64 2.99 -1.81 -5.15
C GLY A 64 2.32 -2.21 -6.46
N MET A 65 1.16 -2.88 -6.37
CA MET A 65 0.37 -3.27 -7.55
C MET A 65 -0.16 -2.05 -8.31
N TRP A 66 -0.65 -1.01 -7.61
CA TRP A 66 -1.02 0.23 -8.29
C TRP A 66 0.16 0.88 -9.02
N LEU A 67 1.35 0.92 -8.41
CA LEU A 67 2.55 1.44 -9.09
C LEU A 67 2.88 0.63 -10.34
N LEU A 68 2.82 -0.70 -10.24
CA LEU A 68 3.06 -1.60 -11.38
C LEU A 68 2.05 -1.35 -12.50
N TYR A 69 0.75 -1.26 -12.18
CA TYR A 69 -0.30 -1.01 -13.18
C TYR A 69 -0.11 0.33 -13.90
N HIS A 70 0.18 1.41 -13.15
CA HIS A 70 0.47 2.71 -13.75
C HIS A 70 1.71 2.67 -14.65
N SER A 71 2.78 2.00 -14.22
CA SER A 71 3.96 1.77 -15.07
C SER A 71 3.63 0.94 -16.32
N ILE A 72 2.78 -0.07 -16.22
CA ILE A 72 2.34 -0.85 -17.39
C ILE A 72 1.59 0.05 -18.39
N THR A 73 0.65 0.88 -17.93
CA THR A 73 -0.10 1.78 -18.83
C THR A 73 0.76 2.82 -19.54
N VAL A 74 1.87 3.23 -18.92
CA VAL A 74 2.78 4.25 -19.49
C VAL A 74 3.79 3.63 -20.47
N ASN A 75 4.26 2.42 -20.21
CA ASN A 75 5.43 1.86 -20.90
C ASN A 75 5.11 0.68 -21.84
N VAL A 76 3.89 0.13 -21.80
CA VAL A 76 3.46 -0.93 -22.70
C VAL A 76 2.62 -0.32 -23.81
N ASP A 77 2.90 -0.74 -25.05
CA ASP A 77 2.17 -0.27 -26.23
C ASP A 77 0.67 -0.61 -26.13
N ALA A 78 -0.16 0.43 -26.16
CA ALA A 78 -1.61 0.30 -26.09
C ALA A 78 -2.24 -0.18 -27.40
N GLY A 79 -1.51 -0.10 -28.52
CA GLY A 79 -1.94 -0.56 -29.84
C GLY A 79 -1.59 -2.02 -30.15
N GLY A 80 -0.90 -2.72 -29.25
CA GLY A 80 -0.57 -4.14 -29.41
C GLY A 80 -1.78 -5.06 -29.26
N ASP A 81 -1.55 -6.36 -29.45
CA ASP A 81 -2.61 -7.39 -29.40
C ASP A 81 -3.39 -7.38 -28.08
N THR A 82 -2.69 -7.13 -26.97
CA THR A 82 -3.29 -7.03 -25.62
C THR A 82 -3.15 -5.60 -25.11
N ASN A 83 -4.30 -4.94 -24.91
CA ASN A 83 -4.31 -3.62 -24.30
C ASN A 83 -3.85 -3.69 -22.82
N PRO A 84 -3.05 -2.74 -22.33
CA PRO A 84 -2.57 -2.71 -20.95
C PRO A 84 -3.67 -2.85 -19.89
N LEU A 85 -4.82 -2.20 -20.09
CA LEU A 85 -5.94 -2.23 -19.15
C LEU A 85 -6.68 -3.56 -19.18
N GLU A 86 -6.81 -4.19 -20.35
CA GLU A 86 -7.38 -5.54 -20.47
C GLU A 86 -6.51 -6.56 -19.71
N ALA A 87 -5.18 -6.52 -19.89
CA ALA A 87 -4.25 -7.39 -19.16
C ALA A 87 -4.35 -7.17 -17.63
N ILE A 88 -4.46 -5.92 -17.19
CA ILE A 88 -4.63 -5.57 -15.78
C ILE A 88 -5.98 -6.09 -15.25
N GLN A 89 -7.07 -5.91 -16.00
CA GLN A 89 -8.39 -6.38 -15.61
C GLN A 89 -8.44 -7.91 -15.47
N GLU A 90 -7.87 -8.65 -16.41
CA GLU A 90 -7.83 -10.12 -16.33
C GLU A 90 -6.93 -10.60 -15.17
N TYR A 91 -5.78 -9.94 -14.94
CA TYR A 91 -4.98 -10.24 -13.75
C TYR A 91 -5.77 -10.01 -12.45
N VAL A 92 -6.42 -8.85 -12.33
CA VAL A 92 -7.22 -8.53 -11.14
C VAL A 92 -8.37 -9.54 -10.99
N ARG A 93 -9.05 -9.89 -12.09
CA ARG A 93 -10.16 -10.85 -12.09
C ARG A 93 -9.77 -12.18 -11.48
N TYR A 94 -8.60 -12.72 -11.79
CA TYR A 94 -8.24 -14.09 -11.39
C TYR A 94 -7.25 -14.19 -10.23
N PHE A 95 -6.38 -13.20 -10.01
CA PHE A 95 -5.22 -13.36 -9.12
C PHE A 95 -5.16 -12.42 -7.92
N PHE A 96 -5.85 -11.27 -7.95
CA PHE A 96 -5.73 -10.32 -6.85
C PHE A 96 -6.41 -10.84 -5.57
N SER A 97 -5.72 -10.84 -4.43
CA SER A 97 -6.20 -11.58 -3.24
C SER A 97 -7.32 -10.89 -2.46
N CYS A 98 -7.55 -9.60 -2.67
CA CYS A 98 -8.64 -8.85 -2.03
C CYS A 98 -9.93 -8.95 -2.83
N GLU A 99 -10.90 -9.74 -2.36
CA GLU A 99 -12.18 -9.98 -3.04
C GLU A 99 -13.00 -8.71 -3.27
N GLU A 100 -13.20 -7.89 -2.23
CA GLU A 100 -13.91 -6.61 -2.34
C GLU A 100 -13.21 -5.66 -3.31
N CYS A 101 -11.88 -5.66 -3.33
CA CYS A 101 -11.10 -4.86 -4.26
C CYS A 101 -11.31 -5.32 -5.71
N ARG A 102 -11.38 -6.63 -5.93
CA ARG A 102 -11.65 -7.22 -7.26
C ARG A 102 -13.02 -6.82 -7.77
N GLN A 103 -14.06 -7.01 -6.97
CA GLN A 103 -15.44 -6.67 -7.34
C GLN A 103 -15.53 -5.24 -7.84
N HIS A 104 -15.03 -4.29 -7.05
CA HIS A 104 -15.06 -2.88 -7.41
C HIS A 104 -14.17 -2.52 -8.60
N PHE A 105 -13.00 -3.16 -8.77
CA PHE A 105 -12.12 -2.85 -9.90
C PHE A 105 -12.72 -3.34 -11.23
N LEU A 106 -13.45 -4.45 -11.21
CA LEU A 106 -14.11 -5.00 -12.40
C LEU A 106 -15.37 -4.22 -12.81
N GLU A 107 -15.84 -3.28 -12.00
CA GLU A 107 -16.91 -2.34 -12.37
C GLU A 107 -16.42 -1.23 -13.31
N PHE A 108 -15.10 -0.99 -13.40
CA PHE A 108 -14.55 -0.03 -14.35
C PHE A 108 -14.64 -0.56 -15.79
N ASN A 109 -15.31 0.18 -16.66
CA ASN A 109 -15.38 -0.13 -18.09
C ASN A 109 -14.27 0.62 -18.84
N PHE A 110 -13.15 -0.06 -19.08
CA PHE A 110 -12.04 0.50 -19.85
C PHE A 110 -12.25 0.28 -21.34
N THR A 111 -11.92 1.30 -22.15
CA THR A 111 -12.09 1.26 -23.60
C THR A 111 -10.75 1.40 -24.31
N ARG A 112 -10.66 0.92 -25.56
CA ARG A 112 -9.42 1.01 -26.36
C ARG A 112 -9.22 2.37 -27.03
N ASP A 113 -10.26 3.19 -27.13
CA ASP A 113 -10.25 4.49 -27.79
C ASP A 113 -9.78 5.64 -26.89
N GLU A 114 -9.73 5.44 -25.58
CA GLU A 114 -9.20 6.42 -24.63
C GLU A 114 -7.78 6.07 -24.14
N ASP A 115 -7.01 7.10 -23.75
CA ASP A 115 -5.67 6.94 -23.20
C ASP A 115 -5.69 6.05 -21.93
N PRO A 116 -5.05 4.86 -21.94
CA PRO A 116 -5.09 3.95 -20.81
C PRO A 116 -4.44 4.54 -19.55
N VAL A 117 -3.50 5.48 -19.70
CA VAL A 117 -2.86 6.19 -18.59
C VAL A 117 -3.89 7.03 -17.84
N LEU A 118 -4.74 7.77 -18.57
CA LEU A 118 -5.78 8.60 -17.98
C LEU A 118 -6.93 7.77 -17.43
N GLN A 119 -7.35 6.72 -18.13
CA GLN A 119 -8.40 5.83 -17.65
C GLN A 119 -8.05 5.17 -16.30
N LEU A 120 -6.84 4.60 -16.18
CA LEU A 120 -6.40 4.02 -14.91
C LEU A 120 -6.25 5.07 -13.81
N TRP A 121 -5.79 6.27 -14.17
CA TRP A 121 -5.68 7.39 -13.25
C TRP A 121 -7.04 7.83 -12.70
N ARG A 122 -8.07 8.00 -13.56
CA ARG A 122 -9.44 8.31 -13.12
C ARG A 122 -10.00 7.21 -12.22
N ALA A 123 -9.81 5.94 -12.59
CA ALA A 123 -10.24 4.80 -11.79
C ALA A 123 -9.58 4.81 -10.39
N HIS A 124 -8.27 4.99 -10.31
CA HIS A 124 -7.56 5.05 -9.04
C HIS A 124 -8.00 6.25 -8.19
N ASN A 125 -8.25 7.41 -8.79
CA ASN A 125 -8.76 8.57 -8.08
C ASN A 125 -10.20 8.41 -7.59
N SER A 126 -11.05 7.67 -8.31
CA SER A 126 -12.37 7.24 -7.83
C SER A 126 -12.24 6.36 -6.57
N VAL A 127 -11.31 5.40 -6.58
CA VAL A 127 -11.00 4.57 -5.41
C VAL A 127 -10.48 5.43 -4.24
N ASN A 128 -9.60 6.40 -4.50
CA ASN A 128 -9.11 7.32 -3.47
C ASN A 128 -10.25 8.14 -2.86
N ALA A 129 -11.20 8.62 -3.67
CA ALA A 129 -12.37 9.34 -3.17
C ALA A 129 -13.23 8.47 -2.26
N ARG A 130 -13.52 7.23 -2.68
CA ARG A 130 -14.31 6.26 -1.89
C ARG A 130 -13.64 5.90 -0.57
N LEU A 131 -12.31 5.77 -0.55
CA LEU A 131 -11.55 5.35 0.63
C LEU A 131 -11.14 6.53 1.54
N ALA A 132 -11.29 7.78 1.12
CA ALA A 132 -10.94 8.95 1.92
C ALA A 132 -11.62 9.03 3.31
N PRO A 133 -12.92 8.68 3.49
CA PRO A 133 -13.56 8.71 4.81
C PRO A 133 -13.29 7.47 5.67
N VAL A 134 -12.67 6.41 5.12
CA VAL A 134 -12.45 5.14 5.82
C VAL A 134 -11.32 5.29 6.86
N LYS A 135 -11.62 5.00 8.12
CA LYS A 135 -10.65 5.05 9.23
C LYS A 135 -10.11 3.68 9.61
N GLU A 136 -11.00 2.67 9.65
CA GLU A 136 -10.62 1.31 10.02
C GLU A 136 -9.81 0.65 8.89
N GLY A 137 -8.69 0.02 9.23
CA GLY A 137 -7.78 -0.58 8.25
C GLY A 137 -6.98 0.41 7.38
N ALA A 138 -7.25 1.72 7.48
CA ALA A 138 -6.53 2.75 6.73
C ALA A 138 -5.24 3.17 7.46
N ASP A 139 -4.22 3.57 6.69
CA ASP A 139 -2.99 4.14 7.27
C ASP A 139 -3.27 5.58 7.75
N PRO A 140 -3.26 5.86 9.07
CA PRO A 140 -3.61 7.18 9.58
C PRO A 140 -2.61 8.27 9.19
N PHE A 141 -1.39 7.90 8.76
CA PHE A 141 -0.35 8.86 8.35
C PHE A 141 -0.27 9.04 6.84
N VAL A 142 -1.04 8.28 6.06
CA VAL A 142 -1.07 8.35 4.60
C VAL A 142 -2.52 8.43 4.12
N PRO A 143 -3.21 9.56 4.36
CA PRO A 143 -4.61 9.73 3.97
C PRO A 143 -4.76 9.68 2.45
N LYS A 144 -5.86 9.11 1.97
CA LYS A 144 -6.21 9.07 0.54
C LYS A 144 -6.56 10.48 0.06
N ARG A 145 -6.02 10.86 -1.10
CA ARG A 145 -6.23 12.17 -1.73
C ARG A 145 -6.38 11.98 -3.22
N GLN A 146 -6.96 12.98 -3.87
CA GLN A 146 -6.90 13.09 -5.32
C GLN A 146 -5.45 13.35 -5.76
N PHE A 147 -4.94 12.50 -6.64
CA PHE A 147 -3.56 12.51 -7.11
C PHE A 147 -3.47 12.96 -8.58
N PRO A 148 -2.42 13.68 -9.01
CA PRO A 148 -1.49 14.41 -8.14
C PRO A 148 -2.21 15.53 -7.40
N ASP A 149 -1.74 15.87 -6.21
CA ASP A 149 -2.14 17.13 -5.57
C ASP A 149 -1.36 18.30 -6.19
N ALA A 150 -1.79 19.53 -5.90
CA ALA A 150 -1.17 20.73 -6.46
C ALA A 150 0.29 20.94 -5.99
N GLU A 151 0.71 20.30 -4.90
CA GLU A 151 2.09 20.35 -4.41
C GLU A 151 3.01 19.48 -5.28
N ILE A 152 2.51 18.35 -5.77
CA ILE A 152 3.24 17.43 -6.66
C ILE A 152 3.21 17.93 -8.11
N CYS A 153 2.08 18.40 -8.59
CA CYS A 153 1.93 18.92 -9.95
C CYS A 153 1.02 20.15 -9.98
N GLY A 154 1.63 21.33 -9.89
CA GLY A 154 0.91 22.61 -9.93
C GLY A 154 0.18 22.85 -11.26
N ASN A 155 0.77 22.42 -12.38
CA ASN A 155 0.18 22.56 -13.72
C ASN A 155 -0.98 21.60 -13.97
N CYS A 156 -1.12 20.53 -13.17
CA CYS A 156 -2.20 19.56 -13.31
C CYS A 156 -3.56 20.07 -12.79
N ARG A 157 -3.67 21.37 -12.50
CA ARG A 157 -4.92 22.03 -12.09
C ARG A 157 -5.13 23.26 -12.97
N ASN A 158 -6.34 23.41 -13.49
CA ASN A 158 -6.75 24.63 -14.17
C ASN A 158 -7.08 25.74 -13.15
N SER A 159 -7.42 26.93 -13.64
CA SER A 159 -7.75 28.10 -12.82
C SER A 159 -8.98 27.90 -11.91
N LEU A 160 -9.83 26.91 -12.18
CA LEU A 160 -10.98 26.54 -11.34
C LEU A 160 -10.63 25.48 -10.28
N GLY A 161 -9.38 25.00 -10.24
CA GLY A 161 -8.94 23.94 -9.33
C GLY A 161 -9.36 22.53 -9.77
N ALA A 162 -9.94 22.37 -10.96
CA ALA A 162 -10.20 21.06 -11.55
C ALA A 162 -8.94 20.52 -12.25
N PHE A 163 -8.86 19.20 -12.43
CA PHE A 163 -7.74 18.59 -13.14
C PHE A 163 -7.69 19.06 -14.59
N ASP A 164 -6.50 19.44 -15.04
CA ASP A 164 -6.20 19.56 -16.47
C ASP A 164 -5.65 18.20 -16.94
N GLU A 165 -6.48 17.41 -17.62
CA GLU A 165 -6.11 16.05 -18.00
C GLU A 165 -4.94 15.99 -18.99
N SER A 166 -4.73 17.05 -19.78
CA SER A 166 -3.59 17.12 -20.70
C SER A 166 -2.27 17.21 -19.92
N GLU A 167 -2.22 18.10 -18.93
CA GLU A 167 -1.06 18.25 -18.05
C GLU A 167 -0.88 17.03 -17.12
N VAL A 168 -1.98 16.41 -16.68
CA VAL A 168 -1.95 15.15 -15.93
C VAL A 168 -1.32 14.04 -16.77
N ALA A 169 -1.72 13.87 -18.03
CA ALA A 169 -1.14 12.84 -18.90
C ALA A 169 0.37 13.02 -19.06
N VAL A 170 0.83 14.26 -19.30
CA VAL A 170 2.27 14.59 -19.38
C VAL A 170 2.98 14.25 -18.07
N PHE A 171 2.40 14.64 -16.94
CA PHE A 171 2.95 14.35 -15.62
C PHE A 171 3.05 12.83 -15.36
N LEU A 172 1.98 12.07 -15.61
CA LEU A 172 1.93 10.63 -15.33
C LEU A 172 2.92 9.84 -16.20
N ARG A 173 3.01 10.16 -17.50
CA ARG A 173 3.97 9.52 -18.41
C ARG A 173 5.40 9.70 -17.93
N LYS A 174 5.76 10.88 -17.46
CA LYS A 174 7.07 11.15 -16.86
C LYS A 174 7.24 10.50 -15.49
N TRP A 175 6.19 10.49 -14.67
CA TRP A 175 6.24 9.98 -13.30
C TRP A 175 6.40 8.47 -13.24
N TYR A 176 5.79 7.75 -14.18
CA TYR A 176 5.80 6.29 -14.27
C TYR A 176 6.66 5.74 -15.42
N GLU A 177 7.44 6.61 -16.08
CA GLU A 177 8.43 6.22 -17.09
C GLU A 177 9.37 5.15 -16.53
N TRP A 178 9.49 4.03 -17.24
CA TRP A 178 10.34 2.92 -16.87
C TRP A 178 11.69 3.04 -17.57
N ASP A 179 12.75 3.19 -16.79
CA ASP A 179 14.13 3.18 -17.26
C ASP A 179 14.83 1.90 -16.76
N PRO A 180 15.11 0.91 -17.63
CA PRO A 180 15.83 -0.30 -17.27
C PRO A 180 17.22 -0.02 -16.68
N SER A 181 17.85 1.11 -17.04
CA SER A 181 19.17 1.50 -16.51
C SER A 181 19.15 1.90 -15.03
N SER A 182 17.95 2.12 -14.49
CA SER A 182 17.75 2.34 -13.05
C SER A 182 18.08 1.10 -12.22
N ILE A 183 18.09 -0.10 -12.82
CA ILE A 183 18.52 -1.33 -12.16
C ILE A 183 20.05 -1.42 -12.24
N SER A 184 20.72 -1.30 -11.10
CA SER A 184 22.15 -1.61 -10.98
C SER A 184 22.36 -2.98 -10.36
N THR A 185 23.32 -3.73 -10.87
CA THR A 185 23.72 -5.02 -10.30
C THR A 185 25.00 -4.80 -9.49
N SER A 186 25.06 -5.23 -8.24
CA SER A 186 26.33 -5.44 -7.54
C SER A 186 26.51 -6.92 -7.27
N THR A 187 27.60 -7.50 -7.76
CA THR A 187 28.03 -8.85 -7.39
C THR A 187 28.90 -8.76 -6.15
N ASN A 188 28.50 -9.41 -5.06
CA ASN A 188 29.38 -9.59 -3.90
C ASN A 188 30.45 -10.65 -4.21
N GLU A 189 31.55 -10.67 -3.46
CA GLU A 189 32.71 -11.57 -3.67
C GLU A 189 32.36 -13.07 -3.67
N GLY A 190 31.17 -13.45 -3.16
CA GLY A 190 30.62 -14.81 -3.23
C GLY A 190 29.83 -15.14 -4.51
N GLY A 191 29.84 -14.29 -5.54
CA GLY A 191 29.13 -14.51 -6.81
C GLY A 191 27.62 -14.21 -6.77
N ASN A 192 27.08 -13.75 -5.65
CA ASN A 192 25.68 -13.34 -5.54
C ASN A 192 25.48 -11.91 -6.08
N SER A 193 24.76 -11.80 -7.19
CA SER A 193 24.25 -10.53 -7.71
C SER A 193 23.08 -10.03 -6.86
N SER A 194 23.23 -8.88 -6.22
CA SER A 194 22.12 -8.11 -5.67
C SER A 194 21.77 -6.97 -6.63
N TYR A 195 20.51 -6.92 -7.04
CA TYR A 195 19.99 -5.81 -7.81
C TYR A 195 19.60 -4.67 -6.88
N PHE A 196 20.09 -3.49 -7.17
CA PHE A 196 19.79 -2.26 -6.46
C PHE A 196 19.29 -1.25 -7.47
N PHE A 197 18.16 -0.61 -7.19
CA PHE A 197 17.79 0.58 -7.94
C PHE A 197 18.79 1.69 -7.63
N ARG A 198 19.45 2.23 -8.67
CA ARG A 198 20.13 3.51 -8.56
C ARG A 198 19.07 4.53 -8.11
N PRO A 199 19.38 5.41 -7.15
CA PRO A 199 18.49 6.50 -6.85
C PRO A 199 18.40 7.38 -8.11
N GLY A 200 17.37 7.15 -8.93
CA GLY A 200 16.81 8.20 -9.76
C GLY A 200 16.38 9.36 -8.87
N ARG A 201 16.09 10.54 -9.45
CA ARG A 201 15.59 11.69 -8.67
C ARG A 201 14.57 11.17 -7.66
N PRO A 202 14.71 11.48 -6.35
CA PRO A 202 13.67 11.12 -5.42
C PRO A 202 12.37 11.61 -6.04
N MET A 203 11.42 10.71 -6.34
CA MET A 203 10.02 11.14 -6.37
C MET A 203 9.87 12.01 -5.13
N PRO A 204 9.31 13.22 -5.22
CA PRO A 204 9.10 14.05 -4.04
C PRO A 204 8.41 13.15 -3.02
N LEU A 205 9.22 12.67 -2.07
CA LEU A 205 8.76 11.87 -0.96
C LEU A 205 7.78 12.84 -0.34
N TYR A 206 6.50 12.47 -0.34
CA TYR A 206 5.49 13.18 0.38
C TYR A 206 6.13 13.56 1.71
N LYS A 207 6.45 14.85 1.90
CA LYS A 207 7.17 15.29 3.09
C LYS A 207 6.33 14.76 4.23
N ASP A 208 6.93 13.91 5.04
CA ASP A 208 6.27 13.21 6.14
C ASP A 208 5.34 14.23 6.81
N PRO A 209 4.02 13.95 6.94
CA PRO A 209 3.12 14.90 7.56
C PRO A 209 3.56 15.27 8.99
N LYS A 210 4.48 14.51 9.60
CA LYS A 210 5.20 14.89 10.83
C LYS A 210 6.02 16.18 10.71
N GLN A 211 6.48 16.56 9.51
CA GLN A 211 7.16 17.84 9.27
C GLN A 211 6.18 19.02 9.22
N ARG A 212 4.93 18.81 8.80
CA ARG A 212 3.86 19.83 8.86
C ARG A 212 3.19 19.92 10.23
N HIS A 213 3.14 18.83 10.98
CA HIS A 213 2.59 18.82 12.34
C HIS A 213 3.55 19.37 13.40
N ARG A 214 4.84 19.54 13.09
CA ARG A 214 5.81 20.10 14.04
C ARG A 214 5.68 21.61 14.24
N ASP A 215 5.16 22.33 13.25
CA ASP A 215 5.05 23.80 13.29
C ASP A 215 3.62 24.32 13.57
N GLY A 216 2.64 23.42 13.77
CA GLY A 216 1.22 23.79 13.86
C GLY A 216 0.36 23.04 14.87
N VAL A 217 0.88 22.05 15.60
CA VAL A 217 0.13 21.39 16.69
C VAL A 217 0.84 21.61 18.00
N ARG A 218 0.40 22.68 18.68
CA ARG A 218 0.51 22.79 20.13
C ARG A 218 -0.33 21.66 20.72
N TYR A 219 0.25 20.48 20.88
CA TYR A 219 -0.25 19.56 21.89
C TYR A 219 0.01 20.26 23.21
N ASP A 220 -0.99 20.98 23.71
CA ASP A 220 -1.01 21.38 25.10
C ASP A 220 -0.91 20.08 25.89
N SER A 221 0.30 19.80 26.33
CA SER A 221 0.59 18.66 27.17
C SER A 221 -0.31 18.84 28.38
N VAL A 222 -1.24 17.91 28.58
CA VAL A 222 -2.08 17.89 29.79
C VAL A 222 -1.13 18.13 30.95
N PRO A 223 -1.27 19.23 31.71
CA PRO A 223 -0.29 19.57 32.73
C PRO A 223 -0.09 18.35 33.63
N LEU A 224 1.16 18.04 34.00
CA LEU A 224 1.49 16.83 34.76
C LEU A 224 0.57 16.67 35.99
N HIS A 225 0.19 17.79 36.63
CA HIS A 225 -0.77 17.78 37.72
C HIS A 225 -2.16 17.26 37.31
N VAL A 226 -2.71 17.65 36.15
CA VAL A 226 -3.99 17.15 35.66
C VAL A 226 -3.91 15.64 35.37
N PHE A 227 -2.85 15.20 34.69
CA PHE A 227 -2.64 13.76 34.43
C PHE A 227 -2.54 12.96 35.72
N LEU A 228 -1.76 13.42 36.69
CA LEU A 228 -1.63 12.78 38.01
C LEU A 228 -2.95 12.81 38.78
N THR A 229 -3.72 13.90 38.72
CA THR A 229 -5.01 14.01 39.43
C THR A 229 -6.02 13.02 38.88
N VAL A 230 -6.12 12.89 37.54
CA VAL A 230 -7.00 11.91 36.90
C VAL A 230 -6.56 10.49 37.22
N PHE A 231 -5.26 10.19 37.15
CA PHE A 231 -4.76 8.84 37.43
C PHE A 231 -4.97 8.44 38.89
N VAL A 232 -4.67 9.34 39.84
CA VAL A 232 -4.86 9.11 41.28
C VAL A 232 -6.35 8.96 41.62
N THR A 233 -7.23 9.79 41.05
CA THR A 233 -8.69 9.67 41.31
C THR A 233 -9.23 8.34 40.77
N VAL A 234 -8.86 7.94 39.56
CA VAL A 234 -9.25 6.63 38.99
C VAL A 234 -8.70 5.47 39.82
N ALA A 235 -7.45 5.54 40.27
CA ALA A 235 -6.85 4.51 41.12
C ALA A 235 -7.54 4.40 42.49
N VAL A 236 -7.87 5.53 43.13
CA VAL A 236 -8.56 5.56 44.42
C VAL A 236 -10.00 5.05 44.29
N LEU A 237 -10.72 5.44 43.24
CA LEU A 237 -12.07 4.94 42.95
C LEU A 237 -12.06 3.43 42.72
N ASN A 238 -11.13 2.93 41.90
CA ASN A 238 -10.99 1.49 41.66
C ASN A 238 -10.60 0.74 42.94
N ALA A 239 -9.67 1.25 43.74
CA ALA A 239 -9.31 0.65 45.02
C ALA A 239 -10.49 0.65 46.02
N GLY A 240 -11.30 1.71 46.02
CA GLY A 240 -12.53 1.83 46.80
C GLY A 240 -13.56 0.77 46.40
N ILE A 241 -13.84 0.65 45.10
CA ILE A 241 -14.75 -0.35 44.52
C ILE A 241 -14.25 -1.77 44.84
N PHE A 242 -12.94 -2.01 44.74
CA PHE A 242 -12.36 -3.33 45.06
C PHE A 242 -12.50 -3.66 46.54
N ARG A 243 -12.29 -2.69 47.44
CA ARG A 243 -12.47 -2.87 48.89
C ARG A 243 -13.92 -3.10 49.28
N THR A 244 -14.88 -2.37 48.72
CA THR A 244 -16.31 -2.58 48.99
C THR A 244 -16.79 -3.91 48.45
N ARG A 245 -16.38 -4.31 47.23
CA ARG A 245 -16.64 -5.65 46.69
C ARG A 245 -16.06 -6.75 47.60
N ARG A 246 -14.81 -6.61 48.05
CA ARG A 246 -14.17 -7.61 48.93
C ARG A 246 -14.85 -7.71 50.30
N ARG A 247 -15.34 -6.59 50.86
CA ARG A 247 -16.13 -6.58 52.11
C ARG A 247 -17.50 -7.22 51.92
N SER A 248 -18.19 -6.92 50.82
CA SER A 248 -19.51 -7.51 50.51
C SER A 248 -19.41 -9.03 50.32
N VAL A 249 -18.40 -9.50 49.58
CA VAL A 249 -18.13 -10.94 49.40
C VAL A 249 -17.77 -11.62 50.72
N ARG A 250 -16.96 -11.00 51.59
CA ARG A 250 -16.68 -11.55 52.93
C ARG A 250 -17.91 -11.61 53.82
N SER A 251 -18.78 -10.60 53.77
CA SER A 251 -20.06 -10.59 54.52
C SER A 251 -20.99 -11.70 54.05
N LEU A 252 -21.12 -11.88 52.73
CA LEU A 252 -21.92 -12.95 52.12
C LEU A 252 -21.40 -14.32 52.52
N LEU A 253 -20.08 -14.55 52.48
CA LEU A 253 -19.46 -15.80 52.92
C LEU A 253 -19.67 -16.05 54.43
N HIS A 254 -19.60 -15.01 55.26
CA HIS A 254 -19.79 -15.15 56.71
C HIS A 254 -21.25 -15.43 57.08
N GLN A 255 -22.22 -14.87 56.35
CA GLN A 255 -23.64 -15.22 56.48
C GLN A 255 -23.92 -16.65 56.00
N HIS A 256 -23.29 -17.09 54.91
CA HIS A 256 -23.47 -18.45 54.40
C HIS A 256 -22.87 -19.53 55.31
N CYS A 257 -21.78 -19.23 56.03
CA CYS A 257 -21.26 -20.14 57.07
C CYS A 257 -22.11 -20.16 58.34
N ARG A 258 -22.78 -19.06 58.73
CA ARG A 258 -23.68 -19.05 59.91
C ARG A 258 -25.02 -19.75 59.66
N GLN A 259 -25.44 -19.92 58.41
CA GLN A 259 -26.64 -20.71 58.07
C GLN A 259 -26.36 -22.22 57.95
N LYS A 260 -25.12 -22.68 58.11
CA LYS A 260 -24.72 -24.10 58.02
C LYS A 260 -24.30 -24.74 59.37
N ILE A 261 -24.59 -24.08 60.49
CA ILE A 261 -24.49 -24.62 61.86
C ILE A 261 -25.87 -24.49 62.50
#